data_AF-A0AA44MTX1-F1
#
_entry.id   AF-A0AA44MTX1-F1
#
_cell.length_a   1.000
_cell.length_b   1.000
_cell.length_c   1.000
_cell.angle_alpha   90.00
_cell.angle_beta   90.00
_cell.angle_gamma   90.00
#
_symmetry.space_group_name_H-M   'P 1'
#
loop_
_entity.id
_entity.type
_entity.pdbx_description
1 polymer ?
#
loop_
_entity_poly.entity_id
_entity_poly.type
_entity_poly.pdbx_seq_one_letter_code
_entity_poly.pdbx_strand_id
1 'polypeptide(L)'
;ITIDIAAEAIRARKQDVSQMLVIPIDKIQTEVGNFYGVSIKEMKGSRRLQNIVLARQVAMYLSRELTDNSLPKIGKEFGGKDHTTVIHAHAKIKSLIDQDD
;
A
#
# COMPACT_ATOMS: atom_id res chain seq x y z
N ILE A 1 0.31 35.15 32.21
CA ILE A 1 0.17 34.07 31.19
C ILE A 1 1.44 34.14 30.35
N THR A 2 2.43 33.39 30.81
CA THR A 2 3.82 33.49 30.36
C THR A 2 3.98 32.72 29.05
N ILE A 3 4.96 33.11 28.23
CA ILE A 3 5.30 32.53 26.91
C ILE A 3 5.37 31.00 26.96
N ASP A 4 5.65 30.44 28.14
CA ASP A 4 5.69 29.01 28.45
C ASP A 4 4.39 28.28 28.13
N ILE A 5 3.21 28.86 28.42
CA ILE A 5 1.91 28.22 28.12
C ILE A 5 1.66 28.23 26.60
N ALA A 6 2.07 29.30 25.92
CA ALA A 6 1.98 29.38 24.47
C ALA A 6 2.93 28.38 23.78
N ALA A 7 4.14 28.18 24.32
CA ALA A 7 5.08 27.17 23.86
C ALA A 7 4.58 25.74 24.11
N GLU A 8 3.94 25.49 25.26
CA GLU A 8 3.34 24.20 25.60
C GLU A 8 2.19 23.85 24.66
N ALA A 9 1.32 24.82 24.31
CA ALA A 9 0.25 24.63 23.33
C ALA A 9 0.79 24.35 21.92
N ILE A 10 1.92 24.94 21.53
CA ILE A 10 2.60 24.66 20.25
C ILE A 10 3.24 23.26 20.26
N ARG A 11 3.79 22.79 21.39
CA ARG A 11 4.29 21.40 21.52
C ARG A 11 3.17 20.37 21.50
N ALA A 12 2.05 20.64 22.19
CA ALA A 12 0.89 19.76 22.19
C ALA A 12 0.27 19.62 20.79
N ARG A 13 0.29 20.70 19.98
CA ARG A 13 -0.21 20.67 18.58
C ARG A 13 0.80 20.12 17.57
N LYS A 14 2.09 20.09 17.91
CA LYS A 14 3.10 19.37 17.12
C LYS A 14 3.03 17.85 17.28
N GLN A 15 2.10 17.30 18.05
CA GLN A 15 1.82 15.86 18.02
C GLN A 15 0.80 15.46 16.94
N ASP A 16 0.22 16.45 16.24
CA ASP A 16 -0.44 16.31 14.94
C ASP A 16 0.53 16.60 13.79
N VAL A 17 1.85 16.62 14.06
CA VAL A 17 2.82 16.56 12.97
C VAL A 17 2.57 15.26 12.22
N SER A 18 1.98 15.41 11.05
CA SER A 18 2.35 14.76 9.80
C SER A 18 3.74 14.13 9.87
N GLN A 19 3.87 13.03 10.60
CA GLN A 19 4.77 12.00 10.17
C GLN A 19 4.21 11.65 8.81
N MET A 20 4.99 11.93 7.78
CA MET A 20 4.89 11.26 6.51
C MET A 20 5.04 9.76 6.86
N LEU A 21 3.95 9.15 7.32
CA LEU A 21 3.91 7.77 7.77
C LEU A 21 4.07 7.00 6.48
N VAL A 22 5.32 6.64 6.18
CA VAL A 22 5.64 5.75 5.07
C VAL A 22 4.79 4.51 5.29
N ILE A 23 3.73 4.37 4.50
CA ILE A 23 2.79 3.25 4.64
C ILE A 23 3.59 1.98 4.26
N PRO A 24 3.81 1.04 5.20
CA PRO A 24 4.56 -0.16 4.88
C PRO A 24 3.77 -1.02 3.87
N ILE A 25 4.46 -1.63 2.90
CA ILE A 25 3.82 -2.52 1.93
C ILE A 25 3.07 -3.67 2.63
N ASP A 26 3.61 -4.20 3.73
CA ASP A 26 2.94 -5.24 4.52
C ASP A 26 1.59 -4.77 5.11
N LYS A 27 1.46 -3.48 5.45
CA LYS A 27 0.19 -2.91 5.92
C LYS A 27 -0.84 -2.89 4.79
N ILE A 28 -0.43 -2.48 3.58
CA ILE A 28 -1.27 -2.50 2.38
C ILE A 28 -1.72 -3.93 2.07
N GLN A 29 -0.79 -4.90 2.09
CA GLN A 29 -1.11 -6.32 1.90
C GLN A 29 -2.13 -6.81 2.93
N THR A 30 -1.98 -6.41 4.19
CA THR A 30 -2.89 -6.83 5.27
C THR A 30 -4.30 -6.30 5.03
N GLU A 31 -4.46 -4.99 4.78
CA GLU A 31 -5.77 -4.38 4.58
C GLU A 31 -6.48 -4.91 3.33
N VAL A 32 -5.75 -5.03 2.21
CA VAL A 32 -6.31 -5.60 0.97
C VAL A 32 -6.66 -7.07 1.15
N GLY A 33 -5.80 -7.84 1.84
CA GLY A 33 -6.08 -9.23 2.16
C GLY A 33 -7.35 -9.41 2.98
N ASN A 34 -7.54 -8.58 4.01
CA ASN A 34 -8.75 -8.59 4.83
C ASN A 34 -10.00 -8.29 4.00
N PHE A 35 -9.93 -7.30 3.11
CA PHE A 35 -11.05 -6.91 2.25
C PHE A 35 -11.47 -8.04 1.29
N TYR A 36 -10.52 -8.71 0.65
CA TYR A 36 -10.81 -9.79 -0.32
C TYR A 36 -10.91 -11.19 0.31
N GLY A 37 -10.71 -11.33 1.61
CA GLY A 37 -10.64 -12.64 2.29
C GLY A 37 -9.47 -13.50 1.80
N VAL A 38 -8.33 -12.87 1.50
CA VAL A 38 -7.11 -13.53 0.98
C VAL A 38 -5.96 -13.31 1.95
N SER A 39 -5.27 -14.37 2.35
CA SER A 39 -4.12 -14.25 3.23
C SER A 39 -2.90 -13.66 2.52
N ILE A 40 -2.02 -13.02 3.30
CA ILE A 40 -0.73 -12.49 2.79
C ILE A 40 0.11 -13.60 2.13
N LYS A 41 0.10 -14.81 2.69
CA LYS A 41 0.80 -15.97 2.14
C LYS A 41 0.33 -16.29 0.71
N GLU A 42 -0.97 -16.21 0.45
CA GLU A 42 -1.54 -16.45 -0.87
C GLU A 42 -1.19 -15.35 -1.87
N MET A 43 -1.17 -14.09 -1.42
CA MET A 43 -0.72 -12.96 -2.23
C MET A 43 0.76 -13.08 -2.61
N LYS A 44 1.63 -13.51 -1.69
CA LYS A 44 3.05 -13.77 -1.98
C LYS A 44 3.27 -15.04 -2.82
N GLY A 45 2.32 -15.98 -2.81
CA GLY A 45 2.38 -17.23 -3.57
C GLY A 45 2.20 -17.10 -5.10
N SER A 46 2.31 -18.23 -5.80
CA SER A 46 2.16 -18.34 -7.26
C SER A 46 0.73 -18.70 -7.72
N ARG A 47 -0.18 -18.99 -6.77
CA ARG A 47 -1.55 -19.42 -7.05
C ARG A 47 -2.33 -18.36 -7.84
N ARG A 48 -3.04 -18.81 -8.89
CA ARG A 48 -3.72 -17.97 -9.89
C ARG A 48 -5.25 -18.00 -9.82
N LEU A 49 -5.85 -18.26 -8.65
CA LEU A 49 -7.30 -18.08 -8.51
C LEU A 49 -7.66 -16.60 -8.67
N GLN A 50 -8.78 -16.33 -9.34
CA GLN A 50 -9.19 -14.98 -9.74
C GLN A 50 -9.23 -14.00 -8.57
N ASN A 51 -9.84 -14.40 -7.44
CA ASN A 51 -9.93 -13.56 -6.24
C ASN A 51 -8.54 -13.20 -5.66
N ILE A 52 -7.60 -14.15 -5.65
CA ILE A 52 -6.24 -13.94 -5.15
C ILE A 52 -5.43 -13.08 -6.11
N VAL A 53 -5.60 -13.31 -7.42
CA VAL A 53 -4.93 -12.51 -8.45
C VAL A 53 -5.39 -11.07 -8.35
N LEU A 54 -6.70 -10.84 -8.23
CA LEU A 54 -7.26 -9.50 -8.07
C LEU A 54 -6.75 -8.83 -6.79
N ALA A 55 -6.85 -9.48 -5.63
CA ALA A 55 -6.35 -8.94 -4.36
C ALA A 55 -4.86 -8.58 -4.44
N ARG A 56 -4.04 -9.45 -5.05
CA ARG A 56 -2.62 -9.20 -5.26
C ARG A 56 -2.38 -8.01 -6.18
N GLN A 57 -3.11 -7.90 -7.30
CA GLN A 57 -2.97 -6.81 -8.25
C GLN A 57 -3.37 -5.47 -7.63
N VAL A 58 -4.47 -5.44 -6.87
CA VAL A 58 -4.92 -4.27 -6.12
C VAL A 58 -3.89 -3.84 -5.08
N ALA A 59 -3.35 -4.80 -4.31
CA ALA A 59 -2.30 -4.49 -3.33
C ALA A 59 -1.03 -3.93 -3.99
N MET A 60 -0.62 -4.46 -5.16
CA MET A 60 0.51 -3.93 -5.92
C MET A 60 0.25 -2.52 -6.46
N TYR A 61 -0.96 -2.28 -6.97
CA TYR A 61 -1.39 -0.96 -7.43
C TYR A 61 -1.35 0.05 -6.28
N LEU A 62 -1.97 -0.25 -5.14
CA LEU A 62 -1.95 0.63 -3.97
C LEU A 62 -0.54 0.85 -3.42
N SER A 63 0.33 -0.18 -3.48
CA SER A 63 1.75 0.00 -3.11
C SER A 63 2.48 1.01 -4.00
N ARG A 64 2.07 1.16 -5.27
CA ARG A 64 2.60 2.17 -6.18
C ARG A 64 2.00 3.56 -5.98
N GLU A 65 0.72 3.65 -5.63
CA GLU A 65 0.04 4.92 -5.42
C GLU A 65 0.35 5.54 -4.05
N LEU A 66 0.53 4.71 -3.03
CA LEU A 66 0.63 5.16 -1.63
C LEU A 66 2.05 5.18 -1.08
N THR A 67 3.04 4.74 -1.87
CA THR A 67 4.44 4.65 -1.40
C THR A 67 5.43 4.98 -2.52
N ASP A 68 6.60 5.48 -2.13
CA ASP A 68 7.72 5.76 -3.04
C ASP A 68 8.61 4.53 -3.31
N ASN A 69 8.12 3.31 -3.01
CA ASN A 69 8.90 2.09 -3.24
C ASN A 69 9.10 1.83 -4.73
N SER A 70 10.31 1.39 -5.09
CA SER A 70 10.65 1.01 -6.46
C SER A 70 9.90 -0.25 -6.89
N LEU A 71 9.66 -0.40 -8.20
CA LEU A 71 9.00 -1.60 -8.76
C LEU A 71 9.69 -2.92 -8.34
N PRO A 72 11.04 -3.03 -8.35
CA PRO A 72 11.71 -4.22 -7.84
C PRO A 72 11.48 -4.47 -6.35
N LYS A 73 11.45 -3.41 -5.52
CA LYS A 73 11.18 -3.53 -4.09
C LYS A 73 9.77 -4.04 -3.83
N ILE A 74 8.78 -3.50 -4.53
CA ILE A 74 7.39 -3.98 -4.45
C ILE A 74 7.33 -5.44 -4.89
N GLY A 75 7.87 -5.79 -6.04
CA GLY A 75 7.91 -7.18 -6.52
C GLY A 75 8.51 -8.15 -5.50
N LYS A 76 9.61 -7.76 -4.85
CA LYS A 76 10.24 -8.51 -3.75
C LYS A 76 9.28 -8.75 -2.58
N GLU A 77 8.56 -7.73 -2.12
CA GLU A 77 7.60 -7.86 -1.02
C GLU A 77 6.38 -8.73 -1.37
N PHE A 78 6.07 -8.90 -2.65
CA PHE A 78 5.02 -9.81 -3.13
C PHE A 78 5.56 -11.22 -3.47
N GLY A 79 6.59 -11.69 -2.77
CA GLY A 79 7.13 -13.05 -2.92
C GLY A 79 8.14 -13.18 -4.06
N GLY A 80 8.96 -12.15 -4.29
CA GLY A 80 9.99 -12.18 -5.33
C GLY A 80 9.45 -12.12 -6.76
N LYS A 81 8.29 -11.50 -6.95
CA LYS A 81 7.70 -11.32 -8.29
C LYS A 81 8.52 -10.32 -9.10
N ASP A 82 8.58 -10.55 -10.40
CA ASP A 82 9.30 -9.66 -11.30
C ASP A 82 8.69 -8.25 -11.30
N HIS A 83 9.52 -7.22 -11.41
CA HIS A 83 9.09 -5.82 -11.46
C HIS A 83 8.08 -5.55 -12.60
N THR A 84 8.19 -6.26 -13.73
CA THR A 84 7.21 -6.22 -14.83
C THR A 84 5.83 -6.68 -14.37
N THR A 85 5.73 -7.64 -13.43
CA THR A 85 4.45 -8.06 -12.84
C THR A 85 3.77 -6.90 -12.11
N VAL A 86 4.55 -6.05 -11.44
CA VAL A 86 4.02 -4.86 -10.75
C VAL A 86 3.52 -3.83 -11.77
N ILE A 87 4.24 -3.64 -12.88
CA ILE A 87 3.80 -2.78 -13.99
C ILE A 87 2.47 -3.28 -14.56
N HIS A 88 2.37 -4.57 -14.86
CA HIS A 88 1.14 -5.17 -15.39
C HIS A 88 -0.04 -5.08 -14.41
N ALA A 89 0.20 -5.31 -13.12
CA ALA A 89 -0.82 -5.14 -12.09
C ALA A 89 -1.32 -3.70 -12.02
N HIS A 90 -0.40 -2.73 -12.00
CA HIS A 90 -0.73 -1.31 -11.95
C HIS A 90 -1.58 -0.87 -13.15
N ALA A 91 -1.13 -1.18 -14.37
CA ALA A 91 -1.86 -0.85 -15.59
C ALA A 91 -3.25 -1.51 -15.63
N LYS A 92 -3.35 -2.77 -15.19
CA LYS A 92 -4.63 -3.49 -15.16
C LYS A 92 -5.64 -2.87 -14.20
N ILE A 93 -5.22 -2.56 -12.97
CA ILE A 93 -6.13 -1.96 -11.97
C ILE A 93 -6.51 -0.54 -12.37
N LYS A 94 -5.56 0.26 -12.85
CA LYS A 94 -5.84 1.61 -13.36
C LYS A 94 -6.89 1.59 -14.47
N SER A 95 -6.74 0.69 -15.45
CA SER A 95 -7.73 0.52 -16.52
C SER A 95 -9.10 0.06 -16.04
N LEU A 96 -9.20 -0.67 -14.92
CA LEU A 96 -10.50 -1.07 -14.37
C LEU A 96 -11.18 0.12 -13.69
N ILE A 97 -10.42 0.93 -12.93
CA ILE A 97 -10.92 2.15 -12.31
C ILE A 97 -11.42 3.12 -13.39
N ASP A 98 -10.62 3.35 -14.44
CA ASP A 98 -10.98 4.25 -15.54
C ASP A 98 -12.20 3.77 -16.37
N GLN A 99 -12.61 2.50 -16.24
CA GLN A 99 -13.76 1.93 -16.93
C GLN A 99 -15.03 1.90 -16.07
N ASP A 100 -14.89 2.00 -14.75
CA ASP A 100 -16.00 1.99 -13.80
C ASP A 100 -16.57 3.42 -13.55
N ASP A 101 -15.92 4.45 -14.08
CA ASP A 101 -16.38 5.86 -14.15
C ASP A 101 -17.02 6.19 -15.51
#